data_AF-A0A2V5PH60-F1
#
_entry.id   AF-A0A2V5PH60-F1
#
_cell.length_a   1.000
_cell.length_b   1.000
_cell.length_c   1.000
_cell.angle_alpha   90.00
_cell.angle_beta   90.00
_cell.angle_gamma   90.00
#
_symmetry.space_group_name_H-M   'P 1'
#
loop_
_entity.id
_entity.type
_entity.pdbx_description
1 polymer ?
#
loop_
_entity_poly.entity_id
_entity_poly.type
_entity_poly.pdbx_seq_one_letter_code
_entity_poly.pdbx_strand_id
1 'polypeptide(L)'
;MNNRWGAGATNAGPIAQGASTSIHICKVRNRFLLTTSAVSLACDQGKEIYMSISSQPTGPFYGLKRIFTIDDMFQGHSPFFYLPVAHPEFINEQNELLVTYSINGYEPCVSACVKGRAIPDHYRPKAIRVPLDMINLK
;
A
#
# COMPACT_ATOMS: atom_id res chain seq x y z
N MET A 1 0.91 25.26 8.94
CA MET A 1 2.04 25.55 8.04
C MET A 1 1.51 26.30 6.83
N ASN A 2 2.12 27.43 6.47
CA ASN A 2 1.77 28.14 5.23
C ASN A 2 2.44 27.42 4.06
N ASN A 3 1.76 26.41 3.51
CA ASN A 3 2.23 25.69 2.33
C ASN A 3 2.18 26.64 1.13
N ARG A 4 3.34 26.93 0.54
CA ARG A 4 3.47 27.76 -0.67
C ARG A 4 4.32 27.02 -1.68
N TRP A 5 3.95 27.11 -2.94
CA TRP A 5 4.78 26.66 -4.04
C TRP A 5 5.99 27.57 -4.17
N GLY A 6 7.16 26.98 -4.40
CA GLY A 6 8.42 27.68 -4.60
C GLY A 6 9.35 26.87 -5.48
N ALA A 7 10.33 27.53 -6.10
CA ALA A 7 11.23 26.89 -7.06
C ALA A 7 12.41 26.13 -6.39
N GLY A 8 12.72 26.42 -5.13
CA GLY A 8 13.87 25.83 -4.44
C GLY A 8 13.56 24.43 -3.89
N ALA A 9 14.20 23.40 -4.44
CA ALA A 9 14.02 22.01 -4.00
C ALA A 9 14.39 21.78 -2.52
N THR A 10 15.36 22.53 -2.00
CA THR A 10 15.78 22.47 -0.58
C THR A 10 14.73 23.01 0.39
N ASN A 11 13.71 23.70 -0.11
CA ASN A 11 12.60 24.22 0.70
C ASN A 11 11.42 23.23 0.79
N ALA A 12 11.54 22.05 0.17
CA ALA A 12 10.50 21.04 0.22
C ALA A 12 10.28 20.54 1.64
N GLY A 13 9.02 20.48 2.07
CA GLY A 13 8.61 19.89 3.34
C GLY A 13 7.81 18.61 3.10
N PRO A 14 7.83 17.65 4.06
CA PRO A 14 7.03 16.45 3.96
C PRO A 14 5.53 16.79 4.07
N ILE A 15 4.73 16.23 3.17
CA ILE A 15 3.26 16.34 3.20
C ILE A 15 2.57 15.14 3.86
N ALA A 16 3.36 14.08 4.10
CA ALA A 16 2.95 12.83 4.69
C ALA A 16 4.16 12.11 5.27
N GLN A 17 3.91 11.24 6.24
CA GLN A 17 4.85 10.22 6.69
C GLN A 17 4.20 8.85 6.42
N GLY A 18 4.75 8.09 5.47
CA GLY A 18 4.34 6.71 5.23
C GLY A 18 4.88 5.75 6.27
N ALA A 19 4.33 4.54 6.32
CA ALA A 19 4.87 3.44 7.14
C ALA A 19 6.11 2.79 6.49
N SER A 20 6.30 3.00 5.18
CA SER A 20 7.49 2.65 4.42
C SER A 20 7.65 3.60 3.22
N THR A 21 8.65 3.35 2.37
CA THR A 21 8.84 4.06 1.09
C THR A 21 7.83 3.67 0.02
N SER A 22 7.03 2.61 0.23
CA SER A 22 5.91 2.28 -0.64
C SER A 22 4.77 3.24 -0.35
N ILE A 23 4.67 4.32 -1.13
CA ILE A 23 3.65 5.36 -1.00
C ILE A 23 2.98 5.58 -2.36
N HIS A 24 1.65 5.61 -2.36
CA HIS A 24 0.84 5.96 -3.51
C HIS A 24 -0.21 6.99 -3.10
N ILE A 25 -0.37 8.08 -3.86
CA ILE A 25 -1.39 9.11 -3.61
C ILE A 25 -2.27 9.23 -4.86
N CYS A 26 -3.58 9.12 -4.69
CA CYS A 26 -4.55 9.33 -5.77
C CYS A 26 -5.79 10.08 -5.26
N LYS A 27 -6.58 10.62 -6.19
CA LYS A 27 -7.90 11.19 -5.86
C LYS A 27 -8.93 10.06 -5.81
N VAL A 28 -9.68 9.99 -4.73
CA VAL A 28 -10.81 9.07 -4.55
C VAL A 28 -12.02 9.91 -4.18
N ARG A 29 -12.99 9.99 -5.09
CA ARG A 29 -14.13 10.92 -4.99
C ARG A 29 -13.64 12.37 -4.75
N ASN A 30 -14.07 13.01 -3.68
CA ASN A 30 -13.74 14.40 -3.35
C ASN A 30 -12.53 14.55 -2.43
N ARG A 31 -11.75 13.48 -2.21
CA ARG A 31 -10.61 13.46 -1.29
C ARG A 31 -9.37 12.89 -1.97
N PHE A 32 -8.21 13.14 -1.36
CA PHE A 32 -6.96 12.51 -1.73
C PHE A 32 -6.67 11.38 -0.75
N LEU A 33 -6.36 10.20 -1.27
CA LEU A 33 -6.05 9.01 -0.52
C LEU A 33 -4.55 8.73 -0.65
N LEU A 34 -3.86 8.63 0.48
CA LEU A 34 -2.53 8.04 0.59
C LEU A 34 -2.68 6.58 0.96
N THR A 35 -2.02 5.70 0.21
CA THR A 35 -1.87 4.28 0.51
C THR A 35 -0.39 3.97 0.75
N THR A 36 -0.10 3.20 1.80
CA THR A 36 1.28 2.78 2.15
C THR A 36 1.26 1.42 2.82
N SER A 37 2.41 0.77 2.95
CA SER A 37 2.55 -0.50 3.68
C SER A 37 3.57 -0.39 4.80
N ALA A 38 3.51 -1.33 5.74
CA ALA A 38 4.65 -1.63 6.61
C ALA A 38 5.90 -1.96 5.78
N VAL A 39 7.08 -1.78 6.39
CA VAL A 39 8.33 -2.22 5.78
C VAL A 39 8.35 -3.75 5.71
N SER A 40 8.58 -4.29 4.52
CA SER A 40 8.68 -5.72 4.26
C SER A 40 9.74 -5.97 3.20
N LEU A 41 10.89 -6.50 3.64
CA LEU A 41 12.08 -6.77 2.83
C LEU A 41 12.48 -8.26 2.84
N ALA A 42 11.81 -9.07 3.66
CA ALA A 42 11.98 -10.52 3.78
C ALA A 42 10.70 -11.14 4.35
N CYS A 43 10.55 -12.45 4.22
CA CYS A 43 9.45 -13.20 4.84
C CYS A 43 9.27 -12.84 6.32
N ASP A 44 8.03 -12.93 6.81
CA ASP A 44 7.66 -12.71 8.20
C ASP A 44 7.98 -11.31 8.78
N GLN A 45 8.23 -10.34 7.92
CA GLN A 45 8.32 -8.92 8.29
C GLN A 45 6.93 -8.27 8.31
N GLY A 46 6.86 -6.94 8.13
CA GLY A 46 5.60 -6.21 8.12
C GLY A 46 4.60 -6.80 7.13
N LYS A 47 3.31 -6.71 7.47
CA LYS A 47 2.17 -7.29 6.70
C LYS A 47 1.04 -6.30 6.48
N GLU A 48 1.13 -5.11 7.03
CA GLU A 48 0.02 -4.19 7.09
C GLU A 48 0.00 -3.25 5.88
N ILE A 49 -1.19 -3.06 5.33
CA ILE A 49 -1.49 -1.96 4.40
C ILE A 49 -2.26 -0.90 5.17
N TYR A 50 -1.84 0.35 5.03
CA TYR A 50 -2.39 1.51 5.68
C TYR A 50 -2.88 2.54 4.68
N MET A 51 -3.87 3.34 5.10
CA MET A 51 -4.40 4.45 4.35
C MET A 51 -4.58 5.70 5.21
N SER A 52 -4.47 6.88 4.60
CA SER A 52 -4.83 8.17 5.18
C SER A 52 -5.47 9.05 4.11
N ILE A 53 -6.35 9.97 4.51
CA ILE A 53 -7.06 10.86 3.59
C ILE A 53 -6.74 12.32 3.86
N SER A 54 -6.73 13.13 2.80
CA SER A 54 -6.59 14.59 2.85
C SER A 54 -7.63 15.28 1.98
N SER A 55 -7.92 16.54 2.25
CA SER A 55 -8.73 17.39 1.38
C SER A 55 -7.90 18.00 0.24
N GLN A 56 -6.57 17.91 0.30
CA GLN A 56 -5.65 18.51 -0.67
C GLN A 56 -4.62 17.49 -1.17
N PRO A 57 -4.14 17.62 -2.43
CA PRO A 57 -3.12 16.71 -2.97
C PRO A 57 -1.78 16.86 -2.24
N THR A 58 -1.51 18.03 -1.68
CA THR A 58 -0.31 18.36 -0.90
C THR A 58 -0.50 18.11 0.59
N GLY A 59 -1.47 17.28 0.97
CA GLY A 59 -1.73 16.93 2.34
C GLY A 59 -2.25 18.11 3.20
N PRO A 60 -2.11 18.01 4.53
CA PRO A 60 -1.39 16.93 5.21
C PRO A 60 -2.15 15.59 5.15
N PHE A 61 -1.39 14.49 5.16
CA PHE A 61 -1.91 13.14 5.39
C PHE A 61 -1.46 12.67 6.77
N TYR A 62 -2.41 12.53 7.70
CA TYR A 62 -2.16 12.10 9.07
C TYR A 62 -3.08 10.95 9.47
N GLY A 63 -2.72 10.22 10.52
CA GLY A 63 -3.56 9.14 11.07
C GLY A 63 -3.68 7.96 10.11
N LEU A 64 -2.56 7.29 9.83
CA LEU A 64 -2.55 6.05 9.06
C LEU A 64 -3.47 5.02 9.74
N LYS A 65 -4.52 4.60 9.03
CA LYS A 65 -5.43 3.53 9.43
C LYS A 65 -5.03 2.24 8.73
N ARG A 66 -4.84 1.15 9.48
CA ARG A 66 -4.65 -0.19 8.89
C ARG A 66 -5.96 -0.63 8.22
N ILE A 67 -5.89 -0.98 6.95
CA ILE A 67 -7.06 -1.43 6.18
C ILE A 67 -7.00 -2.92 5.83
N PHE A 68 -5.81 -3.52 5.86
CA PHE A 68 -5.60 -4.93 5.54
C PHE A 68 -4.31 -5.42 6.17
N THR A 69 -4.26 -6.72 6.43
CA THR A 69 -3.06 -7.46 6.81
C THR A 69 -2.88 -8.58 5.81
N ILE A 70 -1.73 -8.69 5.17
CA ILE A 70 -1.41 -9.77 4.22
C ILE A 70 -1.66 -11.11 4.91
N ASP A 71 -2.46 -11.95 4.25
CA ASP A 71 -2.90 -13.28 4.70
C ASP A 71 -2.36 -14.42 3.81
N ASP A 72 -1.64 -14.09 2.72
CA ASP A 72 -0.87 -15.06 1.96
C ASP A 72 0.16 -15.74 2.87
N MET A 73 0.15 -17.08 2.86
CA MET A 73 1.05 -17.92 3.66
C MET A 73 1.56 -19.08 2.80
N PHE A 74 2.84 -19.42 2.93
CA PHE A 74 3.44 -20.60 2.33
C PHE A 74 4.40 -21.26 3.32
N GLN A 75 4.17 -22.56 3.59
CA GLN A 75 4.92 -23.33 4.59
C GLN A 75 5.00 -22.66 5.98
N GLY A 76 3.93 -21.96 6.38
CA GLY A 76 3.88 -21.26 7.68
C GLY A 76 4.53 -19.88 7.70
N HIS A 77 5.05 -19.40 6.56
CA HIS A 77 5.67 -18.08 6.44
C HIS A 77 4.82 -17.15 5.57
N SER A 78 4.82 -15.88 5.92
CA SER A 78 4.24 -14.79 5.12
C SER A 78 5.26 -14.26 4.10
N PRO A 79 4.81 -13.77 2.94
CA PRO A 79 5.72 -13.27 1.93
C PRO A 79 6.24 -11.89 2.33
N PHE A 80 7.35 -11.47 1.71
CA PHE A 80 7.56 -10.03 1.62
C PHE A 80 6.76 -9.45 0.46
N PHE A 81 6.30 -8.22 0.64
CA PHE A 81 5.35 -7.58 -0.28
C PHE A 81 5.62 -6.08 -0.39
N TYR A 82 5.14 -5.46 -1.47
CA TYR A 82 5.36 -4.04 -1.73
C TYR A 82 4.29 -3.41 -2.62
N LEU A 83 4.37 -2.07 -2.74
CA LEU A 83 3.59 -1.22 -3.63
C LEU A 83 2.07 -1.48 -3.60
N PRO A 84 1.39 -1.24 -2.47
CA PRO A 84 -0.05 -1.15 -2.49
C PRO A 84 -0.50 0.09 -3.30
N VAL A 85 -1.27 -0.14 -4.36
CA VAL A 85 -1.78 0.86 -5.29
C VAL A 85 -3.31 0.81 -5.29
N ALA A 86 -3.93 1.96 -5.11
CA ALA A 86 -5.39 2.12 -5.16
C ALA A 86 -5.83 2.48 -6.58
N HIS A 87 -6.89 1.83 -7.06
CA HIS A 87 -7.43 2.01 -8.41
C HIS A 87 -8.87 2.57 -8.35
N PRO A 88 -9.05 3.90 -8.19
CA PRO A 88 -10.37 4.52 -8.08
C PRO A 88 -11.27 4.32 -9.30
N GLU A 89 -10.70 4.08 -10.48
CA GLU A 89 -11.41 3.77 -11.73
C GLU A 89 -12.16 2.43 -11.69
N PHE A 90 -11.83 1.56 -10.72
CA PHE A 90 -12.47 0.26 -10.56
C PHE A 90 -13.33 0.16 -9.30
N ILE A 91 -13.77 1.28 -8.71
CA ILE A 91 -14.76 1.23 -7.62
C ILE A 91 -16.03 0.54 -8.12
N ASN A 92 -16.46 -0.51 -7.44
CA ASN A 92 -17.62 -1.32 -7.85
C ASN A 92 -18.94 -0.75 -7.30
N GLU A 93 -20.05 -1.38 -7.68
CA GLU A 93 -21.40 -1.01 -7.25
C GLU A 93 -21.62 -1.16 -5.73
N GLN A 94 -20.79 -1.97 -5.06
CA GLN A 94 -20.78 -2.14 -3.61
C GLN A 94 -19.98 -1.05 -2.86
N ASN A 95 -19.50 -0.02 -3.57
CA ASN A 95 -18.66 1.04 -3.04
C ASN A 95 -17.35 0.52 -2.42
N GLU A 96 -16.68 -0.39 -3.12
CA GLU A 96 -15.39 -0.95 -2.71
C GLU A 96 -14.28 -0.55 -3.68
N LEU A 97 -13.24 0.04 -3.12
CA LEU A 97 -12.02 0.41 -3.82
C LEU A 97 -11.18 -0.83 -4.11
N LEU A 98 -10.77 -1.01 -5.36
CA LEU A 98 -9.75 -2.00 -5.72
C LEU A 98 -8.37 -1.51 -5.26
N VAL A 99 -7.65 -2.37 -4.53
CA VAL A 99 -6.24 -2.14 -4.19
C VAL A 99 -5.43 -3.35 -4.63
N THR A 100 -4.35 -3.11 -5.37
CA THR A 100 -3.39 -4.16 -5.73
C THR A 100 -2.10 -3.99 -4.97
N TYR A 101 -1.42 -5.08 -4.65
CA TYR A 101 -0.05 -5.09 -4.14
C TYR A 101 0.72 -6.25 -4.79
N SER A 102 2.04 -6.26 -4.69
CA SER A 102 2.85 -7.38 -5.21
C SER A 102 3.43 -8.18 -4.05
N ILE A 103 3.34 -9.50 -4.13
CA ILE A 103 4.18 -10.40 -3.31
C ILE A 103 5.45 -10.72 -4.08
N ASN A 104 6.56 -10.89 -3.37
CA ASN A 104 7.85 -11.21 -3.98
C ASN A 104 8.56 -12.35 -3.26
N GLY A 105 7.81 -13.40 -2.99
CA GLY A 105 8.33 -14.63 -2.45
C GLY A 105 8.48 -14.61 -0.94
N TYR A 106 9.12 -15.67 -0.46
CA TYR A 106 9.12 -16.08 0.94
C TYR A 106 10.56 -16.29 1.45
N GLU A 107 11.55 -15.77 0.73
CA GLU A 107 12.94 -15.82 1.17
C GLU A 107 13.18 -14.88 2.36
N PRO A 108 14.14 -15.22 3.25
CA PRO A 108 14.95 -16.44 3.24
C PRO A 108 14.28 -17.66 3.89
N CYS A 109 13.06 -17.53 4.42
CA CYS A 109 12.36 -18.59 5.16
C CYS A 109 12.09 -19.84 4.31
N VAL A 110 11.78 -19.63 3.04
CA VAL A 110 11.51 -20.68 2.05
C VAL A 110 12.39 -20.43 0.83
N SER A 111 13.02 -21.48 0.31
CA SER A 111 13.82 -21.38 -0.93
C SER A 111 12.98 -20.89 -2.10
N ALA A 112 13.48 -19.91 -2.86
CA ALA A 112 12.81 -19.41 -4.05
C ALA A 112 12.64 -20.48 -5.16
N CYS A 113 13.50 -21.51 -5.17
CA CYS A 113 13.57 -22.48 -6.24
C CYS A 113 13.45 -23.93 -5.75
N VAL A 114 12.60 -24.73 -6.40
CA VAL A 114 12.53 -26.17 -6.20
C VAL A 114 13.12 -26.85 -7.43
N LYS A 115 14.21 -27.61 -7.25
CA LYS A 115 14.96 -28.26 -8.35
C LYS A 115 15.34 -27.28 -9.47
N GLY A 116 15.80 -26.08 -9.09
CA GLY A 116 16.25 -25.04 -10.02
C GLY A 116 15.13 -24.27 -10.73
N ARG A 117 13.87 -24.41 -10.33
CA ARG A 117 12.74 -23.66 -10.89
C ARG A 117 12.04 -22.83 -9.82
N ALA A 118 11.79 -21.56 -10.14
CA ALA A 118 10.97 -20.69 -9.31
C ALA A 118 9.51 -21.18 -9.29
N ILE A 119 8.83 -20.97 -8.17
CA ILE A 119 7.40 -21.21 -8.06
C ILE A 119 6.68 -19.98 -8.64
N PRO A 120 5.94 -20.09 -9.76
CA PRO A 120 5.36 -18.91 -10.43
C PRO A 120 4.45 -18.08 -9.54
N ASP A 121 3.77 -18.75 -8.61
CA ASP A 121 2.84 -18.14 -7.66
C ASP A 121 3.51 -17.34 -6.53
N HIS A 122 4.85 -17.35 -6.45
CA HIS A 122 5.58 -16.60 -5.43
C HIS A 122 5.92 -15.17 -5.86
N TYR A 123 5.79 -14.83 -7.15
CA TYR A 123 6.00 -13.47 -7.65
C TYR A 123 4.82 -13.02 -8.51
N ARG A 124 3.84 -12.36 -7.88
CA ARG A 124 2.59 -11.99 -8.56
C ARG A 124 1.89 -10.79 -7.90
N PRO A 125 1.08 -10.04 -8.65
CA PRO A 125 0.13 -9.12 -8.06
C PRO A 125 -0.96 -9.89 -7.30
N LYS A 126 -1.43 -9.27 -6.23
CA LYS A 126 -2.58 -9.66 -5.42
C LYS A 126 -3.54 -8.47 -5.36
N ALA A 127 -4.80 -8.74 -5.07
CA ALA A 127 -5.83 -7.71 -5.03
C ALA A 127 -6.75 -7.89 -3.81
N ILE A 128 -7.19 -6.76 -3.25
CA ILE A 128 -8.22 -6.69 -2.22
C ILE A 128 -9.27 -5.64 -2.59
N ARG A 129 -10.45 -5.79 -2.02
CA ARG A 129 -11.53 -4.79 -2.06
C ARG A 129 -11.64 -4.13 -0.70
N VAL A 130 -11.50 -2.80 -0.66
CA VAL A 130 -11.60 -2.01 0.57
C VAL A 130 -12.91 -1.22 0.53
N PRO A 131 -13.88 -1.51 1.42
CA PRO A 131 -15.10 -0.70 1.52
C PRO A 131 -14.75 0.77 1.80
N LEU A 132 -15.34 1.70 1.04
CA LEU A 132 -15.03 3.13 1.19
C LEU A 132 -15.39 3.68 2.57
N ASP A 133 -16.37 3.09 3.24
CA ASP A 133 -16.74 3.37 4.64
C ASP A 133 -15.58 3.12 5.60
N MET A 134 -14.76 2.10 5.34
CA MET A 134 -13.60 1.77 6.17
C MET A 134 -12.57 2.91 6.16
N ILE A 135 -12.58 3.77 5.14
CA ILE A 135 -11.64 4.88 4.98
C ILE A 135 -12.33 6.26 5.00
N ASN A 136 -13.56 6.33 5.52
CA ASN A 136 -14.35 7.57 5.66
C ASN A 136 -14.59 8.30 4.33
N LEU A 137 -14.84 7.56 3.24
CA LEU A 137 -15.06 8.11 1.90
C LEU A 137 -16.46 7.79 1.34
N LYS A 138 -17.51 7.79 2.19
CA LYS A 138 -18.92 7.67 1.76
C LYS A 138 -19.36 8.72 0.74
#